data_AF-A0A0B6YPB2-F1
#
_entry.id   AF-A0A0B6YPB2-F1
#
_cell.length_a   1.000
_cell.length_b   1.000
_cell.length_c   1.000
_cell.angle_alpha   90.00
_cell.angle_beta   90.00
_cell.angle_gamma   90.00
#
_symmetry.space_group_name_H-M   'P 1'
#
loop_
_entity.id
_entity.type
_entity.pdbx_description
1 polymer ?
#
loop_
_entity_poly.entity_id
_entity_poly.type
_entity_poly.pdbx_seq_one_letter_code
_entity_poly.pdbx_strand_id
1 'polypeptide(L)'
;QPGLSQGDVKPFSSSYGFDSKLPSISGEMAIPPWQGRSIAGPKLRLVEFSAFLEQQRDQDSYHKHLFVHIGPTATYNDPLLEAIDIRQIYDKFPEKKGGLKELYDKGPTSAFFLVKFWADINTNLQDEGGTFY
;
A
#
# COMPACT_ATOMS: atom_id res chain seq x y z
N GLN A 1 -7.37 -34.89 63.28
CA GLN A 1 -7.89 -33.50 63.18
C GLN A 1 -6.87 -32.57 63.85
N PRO A 2 -6.56 -31.38 63.29
CA PRO A 2 -6.84 -30.84 61.96
C PRO A 2 -5.56 -30.80 61.08
N GLY A 3 -5.55 -30.86 59.75
CA GLY A 3 -6.56 -30.49 58.77
C GLY A 3 -6.09 -29.24 58.02
N LEU A 4 -5.04 -29.36 57.20
CA LEU A 4 -4.57 -28.27 56.33
C LEU A 4 -5.22 -28.41 54.95
N SER A 5 -5.97 -27.38 54.59
CA SER A 5 -6.81 -27.25 53.41
C SER A 5 -6.02 -27.39 52.11
N GLN A 6 -6.43 -28.38 51.34
CA GLN A 6 -6.05 -28.65 49.95
C GLN A 6 -6.57 -27.51 49.07
N GLY A 7 -5.67 -26.78 48.41
CA GLY A 7 -6.03 -25.80 47.40
C GLY A 7 -6.59 -26.51 46.16
N ASP A 8 -7.82 -26.19 45.80
CA ASP A 8 -8.53 -26.68 44.61
C ASP A 8 -7.74 -26.39 43.33
N VAL A 9 -7.25 -27.45 42.68
CA VAL A 9 -6.85 -27.39 41.27
C VAL A 9 -8.09 -27.69 40.43
N LYS A 10 -8.71 -26.67 39.84
CA LYS A 10 -9.80 -26.88 38.88
C LYS A 10 -9.24 -27.28 37.50
N PRO A 11 -9.85 -28.26 36.83
CA PRO A 11 -9.36 -28.82 35.58
C PRO A 11 -9.66 -27.90 34.40
N PHE A 12 -8.83 -28.04 33.35
CA PHE A 12 -9.06 -27.47 32.03
C PHE A 12 -10.49 -27.74 31.54
N SER A 13 -11.20 -26.70 31.10
CA SER A 13 -12.31 -26.82 30.15
C SER A 13 -12.03 -25.98 28.92
N SER A 14 -11.74 -26.65 27.81
CA SER A 14 -11.80 -26.09 26.47
C SER A 14 -13.25 -25.71 26.15
N SER A 15 -13.50 -24.46 25.76
CA SER A 15 -14.73 -24.10 25.05
C SER A 15 -14.48 -22.84 24.21
N TYR A 16 -14.46 -23.04 22.90
CA TYR A 16 -14.58 -21.99 21.91
C TYR A 16 -15.91 -21.26 22.13
N GLY A 17 -15.83 -19.98 22.48
CA GLY A 17 -16.99 -19.12 22.69
C GLY A 17 -16.53 -17.68 22.52
N PHE A 18 -16.71 -17.15 21.32
CA PHE A 18 -16.46 -15.77 20.96
C PHE A 18 -17.54 -14.90 21.61
N ASP A 19 -17.38 -14.61 22.90
CA ASP A 19 -18.16 -13.59 23.60
C ASP A 19 -17.23 -12.75 24.46
N SER A 20 -16.60 -11.78 23.81
CA SER A 20 -16.18 -10.57 24.50
C SER A 20 -16.85 -9.39 23.81
N LYS A 21 -17.93 -8.93 24.43
CA LYS A 21 -18.51 -7.60 24.30
C LYS A 21 -17.35 -6.60 24.29
N LEU A 22 -16.97 -6.11 23.10
CA LEU A 22 -15.97 -5.06 23.00
C LEU A 22 -16.42 -3.88 23.86
N PRO A 23 -15.55 -3.29 24.69
CA PRO A 23 -15.87 -2.03 25.31
C PRO A 23 -16.11 -1.03 24.19
N SER A 24 -17.25 -0.34 24.25
CA SER A 24 -17.57 0.78 23.37
C SER A 24 -16.53 1.88 23.60
N ILE A 25 -15.48 1.86 22.79
CA ILE A 25 -14.51 2.94 22.72
C ILE A 25 -15.13 3.94 21.75
N SER A 26 -15.75 4.98 22.27
CA SER A 26 -16.00 6.22 21.53
C SER A 26 -14.65 6.94 21.34
N GLY A 27 -13.75 6.29 20.61
CA GLY A 27 -12.52 6.86 20.12
C GLY A 27 -12.67 7.02 18.62
N GLU A 28 -12.66 8.26 18.13
CA GLU A 28 -12.34 8.52 16.74
C GLU A 28 -11.07 7.72 16.42
N MET A 29 -11.18 6.66 15.63
CA MET A 29 -10.00 5.96 15.14
C MET A 29 -9.18 7.01 14.42
N ALA A 30 -8.02 7.36 14.99
CA ALA A 30 -7.13 8.35 14.40
C ALA A 30 -6.89 7.96 12.95
N ILE A 31 -7.24 8.88 12.04
CA ILE A 31 -7.13 8.65 10.60
C ILE A 31 -5.66 8.28 10.32
N PRO A 32 -5.39 7.15 9.64
CA PRO A 32 -4.01 6.75 9.40
C PRO A 32 -3.22 7.83 8.63
N PRO A 33 -1.89 7.97 8.86
CA PRO A 33 -1.10 9.04 8.26
C PRO A 33 -1.05 8.99 6.73
N TRP A 34 -1.29 7.82 6.13
CA TRP A 34 -1.31 7.64 4.68
C TRP A 34 -2.66 8.01 4.04
N GLN A 35 -3.73 8.13 4.82
CA GLN A 35 -5.08 8.39 4.30
C GLN A 35 -5.15 9.80 3.72
N GLY A 36 -5.55 9.88 2.44
CA GLY A 36 -5.61 11.15 1.69
C GLY A 36 -4.25 11.76 1.35
N ARG A 37 -3.14 11.13 1.74
CA ARG A 37 -1.76 11.60 1.54
C ARG A 37 -0.92 10.64 0.69
N SER A 38 -1.46 9.47 0.37
CA SER A 38 -0.82 8.43 -0.43
C SER A 38 -1.86 7.72 -1.29
N ILE A 39 -1.39 6.82 -2.16
CA ILE A 39 -2.25 5.97 -2.99
C ILE A 39 -2.84 4.87 -2.10
N ALA A 40 -3.96 5.20 -1.46
CA ALA A 40 -4.66 4.33 -0.52
C ALA A 40 -6.17 4.43 -0.71
N GLY A 41 -6.78 3.31 -1.06
CA GLY A 41 -8.23 3.12 -1.02
C GLY A 41 -8.69 2.53 0.32
N PRO A 42 -9.98 2.24 0.47
CA PRO A 42 -10.55 1.76 1.74
C PRO A 42 -9.99 0.43 2.25
N LYS A 43 -9.45 -0.43 1.37
CA LYS A 43 -8.99 -1.79 1.71
C LYS A 43 -7.58 -2.12 1.23
N LEU A 44 -6.97 -1.23 0.44
CA LEU A 44 -5.70 -1.48 -0.22
C LEU A 44 -4.91 -0.18 -0.30
N ARG A 45 -3.61 -0.26 -0.02
CA ARG A 45 -2.67 0.84 -0.25
C ARG A 45 -1.48 0.36 -1.06
N LEU A 46 -0.98 1.23 -1.93
CA LEU A 46 0.33 1.05 -2.51
C LEU A 46 1.38 1.36 -1.44
N VAL A 47 2.25 0.40 -1.16
CA VAL A 47 3.36 0.59 -0.22
C VAL A 47 4.59 1.06 -0.97
N GLU A 48 4.97 0.35 -2.02
CA GLU A 48 6.14 0.74 -2.81
C GLU A 48 5.89 0.40 -4.28
N PHE A 49 6.36 1.27 -5.16
CA PHE A 49 6.41 1.01 -6.59
C PHE A 49 7.72 1.52 -7.14
N SER A 50 8.46 0.66 -7.82
CA SER A 50 9.73 1.02 -8.43
C SER A 50 9.80 0.38 -9.80
N ALA A 51 10.20 1.14 -10.81
CA ALA A 51 10.68 0.60 -12.08
C ALA A 51 12.15 0.95 -12.18
N PHE A 52 12.99 -0.05 -12.46
CA PHE A 52 14.42 0.09 -12.30
C PHE A 52 15.17 -0.74 -13.34
N LEU A 53 16.44 -0.40 -13.53
CA LEU A 53 17.39 -1.19 -14.27
C LEU A 53 18.43 -1.70 -13.28
N GLU A 54 18.80 -2.97 -13.42
CA GLU A 54 19.89 -3.59 -12.67
C GLU A 54 20.96 -4.07 -13.65
N GLN A 55 22.20 -3.67 -13.41
CA GLN A 55 23.39 -4.14 -14.13
C GLN A 55 24.32 -4.81 -13.14
N GLN A 56 24.65 -6.07 -13.40
CA GLN A 56 25.71 -6.77 -12.70
C GLN A 56 27.01 -6.60 -13.50
N ARG A 57 27.91 -5.72 -13.04
CA ARG A 57 29.23 -5.58 -13.69
C ARG A 57 30.17 -6.71 -13.30
N ASP A 58 30.23 -7.02 -12.01
CA ASP A 58 31.11 -8.04 -11.43
C ASP A 58 30.40 -8.74 -10.25
N GLN A 59 31.00 -9.81 -9.71
CA GLN A 59 30.43 -10.60 -8.62
C GLN A 59 30.09 -9.76 -7.37
N ASP A 60 30.80 -8.65 -7.17
CA ASP A 60 30.65 -7.73 -6.02
C ASP A 60 30.06 -6.35 -6.40
N SER A 61 29.74 -6.09 -7.67
CA SER A 61 29.26 -4.77 -8.11
C SER A 61 27.90 -4.87 -8.81
N TYR A 62 26.86 -4.45 -8.07
CA TYR A 62 25.50 -4.28 -8.57
C TYR A 62 25.17 -2.80 -8.69
N HIS A 63 24.77 -2.38 -9.89
CA HIS A 63 24.27 -1.04 -10.14
C HIS A 63 22.76 -1.10 -10.35
N LYS A 64 21.99 -0.45 -9.45
CA LYS A 64 20.54 -0.30 -9.58
C LYS A 64 20.20 1.15 -9.88
N HIS A 65 19.65 1.39 -11.06
CA HIS A 65 19.14 2.69 -11.49
C HIS A 65 17.62 2.71 -11.36
N LEU A 66 17.05 3.67 -10.63
CA LEU A 66 15.59 3.81 -10.51
C LEU A 66 15.09 4.78 -11.58
N PHE A 67 14.29 4.30 -12.53
CA PHE A 67 13.60 5.18 -13.48
C PHE A 67 12.52 5.98 -12.75
N VAL A 68 11.73 5.29 -11.92
CA VAL A 68 10.71 5.90 -11.07
C VAL A 68 10.65 5.16 -9.74
N HIS A 69 10.31 5.89 -8.68
CA HIS A 69 10.17 5.33 -7.34
C HIS A 69 9.06 6.04 -6.57
N ILE A 70 8.17 5.26 -5.96
CA ILE A 70 7.23 5.67 -4.92
C ILE A 70 7.59 4.88 -3.67
N GLY A 71 8.01 5.58 -2.62
CA GLY A 71 8.42 4.97 -1.36
C GLY A 71 7.26 4.72 -0.38
N PRO A 72 7.52 3.96 0.70
CA PRO A 72 6.51 3.54 1.69
C PRO A 72 6.11 4.60 2.70
N THR A 73 6.84 5.72 2.74
CA THR A 73 6.74 6.71 3.79
C THR A 73 5.65 7.71 3.47
N ALA A 74 4.56 7.67 4.24
CA ALA A 74 3.56 8.71 4.30
C ALA A 74 3.34 9.08 5.78
N THR A 75 3.40 10.36 6.08
CA THR A 75 3.41 10.96 7.40
C THR A 75 2.29 11.99 7.50
N TYR A 76 1.91 12.39 8.72
CA TYR A 76 0.90 13.42 8.93
C TYR A 76 1.30 14.80 8.40
N ASN A 77 2.60 15.03 8.15
CA ASN A 77 3.14 16.27 7.62
C ASN A 77 3.06 16.33 6.08
N ASP A 78 2.80 15.21 5.41
CA ASP A 78 2.63 15.22 3.97
C ASP A 78 1.34 15.94 3.58
N PRO A 79 1.35 16.69 2.47
CA PRO A 79 0.16 17.37 1.97
C PRO A 79 -0.90 16.36 1.53
N LEU A 80 -2.17 16.78 1.56
CA LEU A 80 -3.23 15.99 0.94
C LEU A 80 -3.02 15.93 -0.58
N LEU A 81 -3.40 14.81 -1.18
CA LEU A 81 -3.34 14.65 -2.63
C LEU A 81 -4.31 15.63 -3.31
N GLU A 82 -3.83 16.26 -4.38
CA GLU A 82 -4.65 17.10 -5.23
C GLU A 82 -5.63 16.26 -6.06
N ALA A 83 -6.81 16.82 -6.30
CA ALA A 83 -7.82 16.19 -7.15
C ALA A 83 -7.76 16.80 -8.56
N ILE A 84 -7.98 15.94 -9.56
CA ILE A 84 -8.16 16.35 -10.94
C ILE A 84 -9.51 15.84 -11.46
N ASP A 85 -10.04 16.53 -12.45
CA ASP A 85 -11.23 16.06 -13.15
C ASP A 85 -10.84 14.92 -14.11
N ILE A 86 -11.37 13.72 -13.88
CA ILE A 86 -11.09 12.54 -14.68
C ILE A 86 -11.43 12.73 -16.18
N ARG A 87 -12.36 13.62 -16.50
CA ARG A 87 -12.71 13.95 -17.90
C ARG A 87 -11.54 14.54 -18.68
N GLN A 88 -10.58 15.15 -18.00
CA GLN A 88 -9.38 15.72 -18.61
C GLN A 88 -8.40 14.67 -19.13
N ILE A 89 -8.53 13.42 -18.70
CA ILE A 89 -7.61 12.34 -19.06
C ILE A 89 -8.25 11.20 -19.85
N TYR A 90 -9.57 11.23 -20.12
CA TYR A 90 -10.24 10.13 -20.83
C TYR A 90 -9.59 9.78 -22.17
N ASP A 91 -9.17 10.79 -22.93
CA ASP A 91 -8.53 10.61 -24.24
C ASP A 91 -7.12 10.00 -24.17
N LYS A 92 -6.55 9.84 -22.96
CA LYS A 92 -5.25 9.21 -22.71
C LYS A 92 -5.34 7.75 -22.27
N PHE A 93 -6.55 7.24 -22.03
CA PHE A 93 -6.78 5.87 -21.53
C PHE A 93 -7.78 5.11 -22.41
N PRO A 94 -7.86 3.78 -22.32
CA PRO A 94 -8.82 3.00 -23.10
C PRO A 94 -10.28 3.45 -22.87
N GLU A 95 -11.02 3.67 -23.96
CA GLU A 95 -12.43 4.15 -23.93
C GLU A 95 -13.46 3.05 -24.21
N LYS A 96 -13.03 1.89 -24.71
CA LYS A 96 -13.90 0.76 -25.03
C LYS A 96 -14.45 0.11 -23.75
N LYS A 97 -15.29 -0.92 -23.91
CA LYS A 97 -15.82 -1.71 -22.80
C LYS A 97 -14.69 -2.15 -21.85
N GLY A 98 -14.86 -1.87 -20.57
CA GLY A 98 -13.86 -2.07 -19.51
C GLY A 98 -12.83 -0.94 -19.39
N GLY A 99 -13.00 0.16 -20.13
CA GLY A 99 -12.12 1.32 -20.11
C GLY A 99 -12.26 2.22 -18.89
N LEU A 100 -11.46 3.28 -18.82
CA LEU A 100 -11.34 4.15 -17.63
C LEU A 100 -12.68 4.73 -17.20
N LYS A 101 -13.47 5.25 -18.15
CA LYS A 101 -14.78 5.82 -17.87
C LYS A 101 -15.73 4.78 -17.24
N GLU A 102 -15.84 3.59 -17.85
CA GLU A 102 -16.73 2.53 -17.35
C GLU A 102 -16.29 2.04 -15.95
N LEU A 103 -14.98 1.91 -15.72
CA LEU A 103 -14.46 1.51 -14.41
C LEU A 103 -14.73 2.57 -13.34
N TYR A 104 -14.49 3.85 -13.65
CA TYR A 104 -14.73 4.94 -12.70
C TYR A 104 -16.21 5.09 -12.35
N ASP A 105 -17.10 5.00 -13.35
CA ASP A 105 -18.56 5.06 -13.16
C ASP A 105 -19.07 3.90 -12.28
N LYS A 106 -18.45 2.70 -12.37
CA LYS A 106 -18.75 1.56 -11.49
C LYS A 106 -18.18 1.71 -10.08
N GLY A 107 -17.02 2.35 -9.95
CA GLY A 107 -16.39 2.67 -8.69
C GLY A 107 -15.77 1.48 -7.95
N PRO A 108 -15.31 1.71 -6.70
CA PRO A 108 -15.39 2.97 -5.95
C PRO A 108 -14.46 4.06 -6.49
N THR A 109 -14.90 5.32 -6.53
CA THR A 109 -14.10 6.44 -7.05
C THR A 109 -12.85 6.72 -6.22
N SER A 110 -12.87 6.40 -4.92
CA SER A 110 -11.73 6.51 -4.00
C SER A 110 -10.60 5.51 -4.27
N ALA A 111 -10.77 4.61 -5.24
CA ALA A 111 -9.71 3.69 -5.69
C ALA A 111 -8.98 4.20 -6.96
N PHE A 112 -9.30 5.39 -7.46
CA PHE A 112 -8.70 5.94 -8.67
C PHE A 112 -7.73 7.06 -8.32
N PHE A 113 -6.51 6.95 -8.86
CA PHE A 113 -5.43 7.90 -8.67
C PHE A 113 -4.77 8.15 -10.01
N LEU A 114 -4.30 9.39 -10.25
CA LEU A 114 -3.38 9.69 -11.33
C LEU A 114 -2.00 9.96 -10.74
N VAL A 115 -0.99 9.29 -11.28
CA VAL A 115 0.41 9.56 -10.94
C VAL A 115 1.09 10.16 -12.16
N LYS A 116 1.70 11.32 -11.98
CA LYS A 116 2.56 11.94 -13.00
C LYS A 116 4.01 11.75 -12.58
N PHE A 117 4.74 10.92 -13.32
CA PHE A 117 6.17 10.75 -13.08
C PHE A 117 7.02 11.72 -13.89
N TRP A 118 8.15 12.07 -13.30
CA TRP A 118 9.34 12.51 -14.02
C TRP A 118 10.34 11.37 -13.91
N ALA A 119 10.46 10.58 -14.96
CA ALA A 119 11.36 9.43 -14.95
C ALA A 119 12.82 9.89 -15.10
N ASP A 120 13.71 9.32 -14.29
CA ASP A 120 15.15 9.53 -14.45
C ASP A 120 15.68 8.62 -15.55
N ILE A 121 16.03 9.20 -16.69
CA ILE A 121 16.62 8.50 -17.84
C ILE A 121 18.14 8.68 -17.92
N ASN A 122 18.75 9.30 -16.91
CA ASN A 122 20.18 9.57 -16.88
C ASN A 122 20.98 8.34 -16.41
N THR A 123 20.96 7.28 -17.22
CA THR A 123 21.70 6.06 -16.95
C THR A 123 22.60 5.69 -18.13
N ASN A 124 23.77 5.16 -17.83
CA ASN A 124 24.69 4.67 -18.85
C ASN A 124 24.21 3.30 -19.32
N LEU A 125 23.37 3.28 -20.35
CA LEU A 125 23.04 2.09 -21.11
C LEU A 125 24.26 1.73 -21.99
N GLN A 126 25.27 1.12 -21.38
CA GLN A 126 26.23 0.38 -22.18
C GLN A 126 25.50 -0.88 -22.62
N ASP A 127 25.48 -1.16 -23.93
CA ASP A 127 24.78 -2.29 -24.57
C ASP A 127 25.47 -3.63 -24.25
N GLU A 128 25.94 -3.76 -23.02
CA GLU A 128 26.61 -4.92 -22.47
C GLU A 128 25.54 -5.88 -21.96
N GLY A 129 25.61 -7.13 -22.41
CA GLY A 129 24.75 -8.18 -21.89
C GLY A 129 24.86 -8.25 -20.35
N GLY A 130 23.75 -8.55 -19.66
CA GLY A 130 23.69 -8.57 -18.19
C GLY A 130 22.83 -7.48 -17.55
N THR A 131 22.03 -6.77 -18.34
CA THR A 131 21.06 -5.79 -17.85
C THR A 131 19.68 -6.42 -17.61
N PHE A 132 19.08 -6.17 -16.45
CA PHE A 132 17.71 -6.54 -16.07
C PHE A 132 16.83 -5.27 -15.96
N TYR A 133 15.56 -5.38 -16.38
CA TYR A 133 14.53 -4.33 -16.31
C TYR A 133 13.29 -4.85 -15.60
#